data_AF-A0A6P0UNW3-F1
#
_entry.id   AF-A0A6P0UNW3-F1
#
_cell.length_a   1.000
_cell.length_b   1.000
_cell.length_c   1.000
_cell.angle_alpha   90.00
_cell.angle_beta   90.00
_cell.angle_gamma   90.00
#
_symmetry.space_group_name_H-M   'P 1'
#
loop_
_entity.id
_entity.type
_entity.pdbx_description
1 polymer ?
#
loop_
_entity_poly.entity_id
_entity_poly.type
_entity_poly.pdbx_seq_one_letter_code
_entity_poly.pdbx_strand_id
1 'polypeptide(L)'
;MKSKLIFFCSFYFTLAFMVTSVTATLSYGIGQIAMAKYLGYDASIHFNRVYWDRASVEEELQDIYNAYPFEIDQQISFPGEDIYWDKKEKLNRDELYITLGGPLIILFIGLFGYLGLMFNKKRILSFGLRIIDWGMIFLSMFFLRYVFNLFVPRLISMPESSPYYLEENEVKLSGLLGLPAEGLSVVLGTIGILASLYVILTIIPEYLRLSFIFSSFLGGGLGLFLWMELLGPVLMP
;
A
#
# COMPACT_ATOMS: atom_id res chain seq x y z
N MET A 1 23.75 -20.30 24.93
CA MET A 1 23.21 -18.96 25.25
C MET A 1 22.84 -18.15 24.01
N LYS A 2 23.74 -17.98 23.02
CA LYS A 2 23.45 -17.24 21.77
C LYS A 2 22.24 -17.77 20.98
N SER A 3 22.10 -19.10 20.84
CA SER A 3 20.95 -19.71 20.13
C SER A 3 19.59 -19.41 20.79
N LYS A 4 19.50 -19.43 22.14
CA LYS A 4 18.26 -19.06 22.85
C LYS A 4 17.90 -17.58 22.67
N LEU A 5 18.93 -16.71 22.65
CA LEU A 5 18.75 -15.27 22.41
C LEU A 5 18.24 -14.99 20.98
N ILE A 6 18.82 -15.65 19.97
CA ILE A 6 18.40 -15.54 18.58
C ILE A 6 16.94 -15.99 18.41
N PHE A 7 16.57 -17.13 19.00
CA PHE A 7 15.20 -17.64 18.96
C PHE A 7 14.19 -16.68 19.63
N PHE A 8 14.54 -16.15 20.81
CA PHE A 8 13.69 -15.19 21.51
C PHE A 8 13.49 -13.92 20.68
N CYS A 9 14.56 -13.35 20.11
CA CYS A 9 14.46 -12.20 19.21
C CYS A 9 13.59 -12.48 17.98
N SER A 10 13.71 -13.65 17.35
CA SER A 10 12.87 -14.03 16.21
C SER A 10 11.38 -14.03 16.58
N PHE A 11 10.99 -14.50 17.77
CA PHE A 11 9.60 -14.47 18.19
C PHE A 11 9.04 -13.04 18.27
N TYR A 12 9.77 -12.11 18.91
CA TYR A 12 9.33 -10.70 18.99
C TYR A 12 9.33 -10.01 17.63
N PHE A 13 10.31 -10.29 16.78
CA PHE A 13 10.32 -9.76 15.42
C PHE A 13 9.11 -10.25 14.65
N THR A 14 8.77 -11.54 14.73
CA THR A 14 7.60 -12.08 14.05
C THR A 14 6.33 -11.37 14.52
N LEU A 15 6.13 -11.22 15.83
CA LEU A 15 4.98 -10.50 16.38
C LEU A 15 4.94 -9.03 15.93
N ALA A 16 6.09 -8.35 15.95
CA ALA A 16 6.19 -6.96 15.51
C ALA A 16 5.88 -6.82 14.01
N PHE A 17 6.32 -7.76 13.17
CA PHE A 17 6.00 -7.79 11.75
C PHE A 17 4.54 -8.10 11.48
N MET A 18 3.90 -8.97 12.27
CA MET A 18 2.45 -9.20 12.18
C MET A 18 1.67 -7.91 12.45
N VAL A 19 2.03 -7.19 13.51
CA VAL A 19 1.38 -5.91 13.82
C VAL A 19 1.68 -4.88 12.72
N THR A 20 2.93 -4.80 12.26
CA THR A 20 3.35 -3.83 11.23
C THR A 20 2.65 -4.08 9.89
N SER A 21 2.43 -5.34 9.48
CA SER A 21 1.75 -5.62 8.22
C SER A 21 0.26 -5.27 8.27
N VAL A 22 -0.41 -5.55 9.39
CA VAL A 22 -1.81 -5.14 9.62
C VAL A 22 -1.92 -3.61 9.62
N THR A 23 -1.05 -2.92 10.38
CA THR A 23 -1.09 -1.45 10.45
C THR A 23 -0.73 -0.80 9.13
N ALA A 24 0.18 -1.37 8.34
CA ALA A 24 0.48 -0.89 6.98
C ALA A 24 -0.73 -1.03 6.06
N THR A 25 -1.47 -2.13 6.11
CA THR A 25 -2.70 -2.31 5.31
C THR A 25 -3.78 -1.31 5.70
N LEU A 26 -4.01 -1.12 6.99
CA LEU A 26 -4.95 -0.12 7.49
C LEU A 26 -4.54 1.30 7.10
N SER A 27 -3.26 1.64 7.28
CA SER A 27 -2.74 2.97 6.94
C SER A 27 -2.95 3.27 5.46
N TYR A 28 -2.71 2.28 4.58
CA TYR A 28 -2.94 2.42 3.14
C TYR A 28 -4.41 2.79 2.84
N GLY A 29 -5.37 2.04 3.40
CA GLY A 29 -6.80 2.33 3.19
C GLY A 29 -7.23 3.68 3.79
N ILE A 30 -6.69 4.05 4.95
CA ILE A 30 -6.93 5.36 5.58
C ILE A 30 -6.47 6.50 4.65
N GLY A 31 -5.34 6.34 3.96
CA GLY A 31 -4.87 7.33 2.99
C GLY A 31 -5.87 7.57 1.86
N GLN A 32 -6.48 6.50 1.35
CA GLN A 32 -7.50 6.58 0.30
C GLN A 32 -8.79 7.24 0.83
N ILE A 33 -9.29 6.83 2.00
CA ILE A 33 -10.47 7.45 2.64
C ILE A 33 -10.24 8.94 2.88
N ALA A 34 -9.08 9.32 3.42
CA ALA A 34 -8.79 10.69 3.75
C ALA A 34 -8.88 11.58 2.49
N MET A 35 -8.38 11.09 1.37
CA MET A 35 -8.47 11.80 0.09
C MET A 35 -9.88 11.81 -0.47
N ALA A 36 -10.62 10.70 -0.41
CA ALA A 36 -12.01 10.64 -0.86
C ALA A 36 -12.89 11.65 -0.11
N LYS A 37 -12.79 11.68 1.23
CA LYS A 37 -13.50 12.66 2.07
C LYS A 37 -13.06 14.10 1.80
N TYR A 38 -11.78 14.33 1.54
CA TYR A 38 -11.28 15.65 1.18
C TYR A 38 -11.89 16.16 -0.15
N LEU A 39 -12.11 15.27 -1.10
CA LEU A 39 -12.75 15.58 -2.39
C LEU A 39 -14.29 15.63 -2.31
N GLY A 40 -14.87 15.35 -1.14
CA GLY A 40 -16.31 15.44 -0.90
C GLY A 40 -17.07 14.13 -1.15
N TYR A 41 -16.37 13.00 -1.26
CA TYR A 41 -16.99 11.68 -1.40
C TYR A 41 -17.18 11.01 -0.04
N ASP A 42 -18.30 10.32 0.11
CA ASP A 42 -18.45 9.33 1.16
C ASP A 42 -17.62 8.10 0.82
N ALA A 43 -16.89 7.56 1.80
CA ALA A 43 -15.98 6.45 1.61
C ALA A 43 -15.99 5.49 2.81
N SER A 44 -15.92 4.19 2.52
CA SER A 44 -15.87 3.10 3.49
C SER A 44 -14.67 2.18 3.22
N ILE A 45 -14.05 1.67 4.29
CA ILE A 45 -13.05 0.60 4.20
C ILE A 45 -13.79 -0.72 4.38
N HIS A 46 -13.62 -1.61 3.41
CA HIS A 46 -13.82 -3.04 3.59
C HIS A 46 -12.44 -3.70 3.74
N PHE A 47 -12.38 -4.87 4.37
CA PHE A 47 -11.10 -5.45 4.79
C PHE A 47 -10.05 -5.63 3.68
N ASN A 48 -10.47 -5.77 2.42
CA ASN A 48 -9.59 -5.94 1.27
C ASN A 48 -9.53 -4.75 0.30
N ARG A 49 -10.40 -3.72 0.45
CA ARG A 49 -10.47 -2.57 -0.48
C ARG A 49 -11.20 -1.37 0.11
N VAL A 50 -11.01 -0.20 -0.49
CA VAL A 50 -11.74 1.02 -0.15
C VAL A 50 -12.78 1.30 -1.22
N TYR A 51 -14.01 1.54 -0.78
CA TYR A 51 -15.09 1.99 -1.65
C TYR A 51 -15.37 3.47 -1.39
N TRP A 52 -15.75 4.17 -2.45
CA TRP A 52 -16.18 5.56 -2.39
C TRP A 52 -17.35 5.77 -3.34
N ASP A 53 -18.26 6.67 -2.97
CA ASP A 53 -19.51 6.88 -3.68
C ASP A 53 -19.29 7.59 -5.02
N ARG A 54 -19.27 6.80 -6.08
CA ARG A 54 -19.20 7.27 -7.48
C ARG A 54 -20.40 6.86 -8.31
N ALA A 55 -21.36 6.14 -7.72
CA ALA A 55 -22.44 5.51 -8.44
C ALA A 55 -23.31 6.53 -9.17
N SER A 56 -23.61 7.67 -8.51
CA SER A 56 -24.38 8.76 -9.13
C SER A 56 -23.71 9.34 -10.37
N VAL A 57 -22.40 9.58 -10.32
CA VAL A 57 -21.63 10.12 -11.45
C VAL A 57 -21.47 9.08 -12.55
N GLU A 58 -21.22 7.81 -12.19
CA GLU A 58 -21.11 6.70 -13.14
C GLU A 58 -22.44 6.42 -13.86
N GLU A 59 -23.57 6.45 -13.14
CA GLU A 59 -24.90 6.26 -13.71
C GLU A 59 -25.23 7.37 -14.72
N GLU A 60 -24.98 8.64 -14.37
CA GLU A 60 -25.18 9.76 -15.31
C GLU A 60 -24.28 9.66 -16.54
N LEU A 61 -23.01 9.27 -16.37
CA LEU A 61 -22.09 9.05 -17.50
C LEU A 61 -22.55 7.88 -18.37
N GLN A 62 -23.08 6.82 -17.76
CA GLN A 62 -23.60 5.64 -18.44
C GLN A 62 -24.87 5.98 -19.22
N ASP A 63 -25.77 6.80 -18.67
CA ASP A 63 -26.98 7.26 -19.34
C ASP A 63 -26.65 8.07 -20.60
N ILE A 64 -25.70 9.00 -20.50
CA ILE A 64 -25.22 9.77 -21.65
C ILE A 64 -24.55 8.84 -22.68
N TYR A 65 -23.74 7.87 -22.22
CA TYR A 65 -23.10 6.90 -23.09
C TYR A 65 -24.11 6.02 -23.83
N ASN A 66 -25.16 5.57 -23.14
CA ASN A 66 -26.23 4.76 -23.73
C ASN A 66 -27.04 5.54 -24.77
N ALA A 67 -27.15 6.87 -24.61
CA ALA A 67 -27.84 7.74 -25.56
C ALA A 67 -27.01 8.03 -26.83
N TYR A 68 -25.68 8.14 -26.70
CA TYR A 68 -24.77 8.54 -27.79
C TYR A 68 -23.50 7.67 -27.91
N PRO A 69 -23.63 6.33 -27.99
CA PRO A 69 -22.47 5.44 -27.92
C PRO A 69 -21.55 5.60 -29.16
N PHE A 70 -22.15 5.74 -30.34
CA PHE A 70 -21.41 5.87 -31.60
C PHE A 70 -20.63 7.18 -31.65
N GLU A 71 -21.25 8.28 -31.24
CA GLU A 71 -20.64 9.61 -31.22
C GLU A 71 -19.44 9.65 -30.25
N ILE A 72 -19.59 9.09 -29.05
CA ILE A 72 -18.51 9.02 -28.06
C ILE A 72 -17.35 8.15 -28.56
N ASP A 73 -17.63 6.97 -29.12
CA ASP A 73 -16.60 6.05 -29.61
C ASP A 73 -15.85 6.62 -30.81
N GLN A 74 -16.53 7.34 -31.69
CA GLN A 74 -15.94 7.98 -32.86
C GLN A 74 -15.38 9.38 -32.59
N GLN A 75 -15.47 9.89 -31.35
CA GLN A 75 -15.08 11.25 -30.97
C GLN A 75 -15.75 12.33 -31.84
N ILE A 76 -17.04 12.14 -32.13
CA ILE A 76 -17.87 13.09 -32.88
C ILE A 76 -18.72 13.85 -31.88
N SER A 77 -19.00 15.13 -32.17
CA SER A 77 -19.77 15.99 -31.25
C SER A 77 -21.21 15.50 -31.03
N PHE A 78 -21.70 15.61 -29.79
CA PHE A 78 -23.04 15.20 -29.37
C PHE A 78 -23.65 16.19 -28.36
N PRO A 79 -24.99 16.19 -28.19
CA PRO A 79 -25.63 17.04 -27.19
C PRO A 79 -25.14 16.74 -25.77
N GLY A 80 -24.57 17.75 -25.10
CA GLY A 80 -24.04 17.60 -23.74
C GLY A 80 -22.60 17.08 -23.67
N GLU A 81 -21.88 17.09 -24.79
CA GLU A 81 -20.47 16.71 -24.88
C GLU A 81 -19.58 17.35 -23.79
N ASP A 82 -19.68 18.66 -23.59
CA ASP A 82 -18.92 19.38 -22.57
C ASP A 82 -19.17 18.84 -21.16
N ILE A 83 -20.42 18.51 -20.84
CA ILE A 83 -20.84 17.99 -19.54
C ILE A 83 -20.30 16.58 -19.34
N TYR A 84 -20.35 15.75 -20.38
CA TYR A 84 -19.84 14.38 -20.34
C TYR A 84 -18.33 14.37 -20.08
N TRP A 85 -17.57 15.13 -20.87
CA TRP A 85 -16.11 15.15 -20.73
C TRP A 85 -15.66 15.79 -19.41
N ASP A 86 -16.30 16.88 -18.96
CA ASP A 86 -15.98 17.50 -17.67
C ASP A 86 -16.23 16.52 -16.49
N LYS A 87 -17.37 15.82 -16.51
CA LYS A 87 -17.67 14.80 -15.48
C LYS A 87 -16.69 13.63 -15.54
N LYS A 88 -16.36 13.14 -16.74
CA LYS A 88 -15.43 12.03 -16.93
C LYS A 88 -14.01 12.40 -16.50
N GLU A 89 -13.54 13.58 -16.86
CA GLU A 89 -12.22 14.09 -16.46
C GLU A 89 -12.15 14.32 -14.96
N LYS A 90 -13.19 14.92 -14.36
CA LYS A 90 -13.31 15.05 -12.91
C LYS A 90 -13.24 13.70 -12.22
N LEU A 91 -14.01 12.71 -12.67
CA LEU A 91 -14.03 11.37 -12.08
C LEU A 91 -12.65 10.71 -12.15
N ASN A 92 -11.98 10.77 -13.30
CA ASN A 92 -10.63 10.22 -13.47
C ASN A 92 -9.60 10.91 -12.57
N ARG A 93 -9.67 12.24 -12.46
CA ARG A 93 -8.77 13.02 -11.61
C ARG A 93 -8.99 12.70 -10.13
N ASP A 94 -10.24 12.63 -9.71
CA ASP A 94 -10.59 12.36 -8.33
C ASP A 94 -10.22 10.91 -7.96
N GLU A 95 -10.46 9.95 -8.86
CA GLU A 95 -10.00 8.57 -8.72
C GLU A 95 -8.47 8.49 -8.61
N LEU A 96 -7.73 9.22 -9.46
CA LEU A 96 -6.26 9.30 -9.37
C LEU A 96 -5.81 9.77 -7.98
N TYR A 97 -6.38 10.86 -7.47
CA TYR A 97 -6.00 11.38 -6.15
C TYR A 97 -6.36 10.39 -5.03
N ILE A 98 -7.56 9.81 -5.07
CA ILE A 98 -8.00 8.83 -4.08
C ILE A 98 -7.06 7.63 -4.06
N THR A 99 -6.75 7.07 -5.24
CA THR A 99 -5.84 5.93 -5.34
C THR A 99 -4.42 6.30 -4.90
N LEU A 100 -3.94 7.52 -5.18
CA LEU A 100 -2.63 8.03 -4.72
C LEU A 100 -2.54 8.19 -3.20
N GLY A 101 -3.66 8.41 -2.51
CA GLY A 101 -3.69 8.60 -1.06
C GLY A 101 -3.04 7.45 -0.29
N GLY A 102 -3.28 6.21 -0.72
CA GLY A 102 -2.73 5.00 -0.08
C GLY A 102 -1.21 4.87 -0.23
N PRO A 103 -0.63 4.96 -1.43
CA PRO A 103 0.82 4.99 -1.59
C PRO A 103 1.47 6.18 -0.87
N LEU A 104 0.89 7.38 -0.92
CA LEU A 104 1.52 8.55 -0.29
C LEU A 104 1.66 8.40 1.23
N ILE A 105 0.66 7.85 1.93
CA ILE A 105 0.76 7.66 3.38
C ILE A 105 1.80 6.60 3.76
N ILE A 106 1.93 5.52 2.97
CA ILE A 106 2.97 4.50 3.21
C ILE A 106 4.36 5.06 2.95
N LEU A 107 4.55 5.82 1.85
CA LEU A 107 5.79 6.54 1.59
C LEU A 107 6.14 7.46 2.75
N PHE A 108 5.18 8.23 3.26
CA PHE A 108 5.39 9.17 4.36
C PHE A 108 5.85 8.47 5.64
N ILE A 109 5.14 7.42 6.07
CA ILE A 109 5.48 6.66 7.29
C ILE A 109 6.85 5.97 7.14
N GLY A 110 7.08 5.32 6.00
CA GLY A 110 8.34 4.67 5.67
C GLY A 110 9.51 5.64 5.69
N LEU A 111 9.34 6.80 5.05
CA LEU A 111 10.35 7.85 5.00
C LEU A 111 10.64 8.44 6.38
N PHE A 112 9.61 8.66 7.20
CA PHE A 112 9.79 9.14 8.57
C PHE A 112 10.65 8.19 9.41
N GLY A 113 10.37 6.89 9.35
CA GLY A 113 11.20 5.87 10.01
C GLY A 113 12.63 5.86 9.46
N TYR A 114 12.77 5.87 8.13
CA TYR A 114 14.06 5.83 7.44
C TYR A 114 14.95 7.03 7.78
N LEU A 115 14.42 8.26 7.69
CA LEU A 115 15.14 9.48 8.03
C LEU A 115 15.52 9.51 9.52
N GLY A 116 14.63 9.08 10.40
CA GLY A 116 14.91 8.94 11.83
C GLY A 116 16.14 8.06 12.11
N LEU A 117 16.29 6.95 11.40
CA LEU A 117 17.49 6.09 11.49
C LEU A 117 18.73 6.75 10.94
N MET A 118 18.62 7.49 9.82
CA MET A 118 19.77 8.20 9.24
C MET A 118 20.33 9.24 10.21
N PHE A 119 19.47 10.04 10.84
CA PHE A 119 19.91 11.03 11.83
C PHE A 119 20.55 10.39 13.07
N ASN A 120 20.04 9.23 13.47
CA ASN A 120 20.54 8.51 14.65
C ASN A 120 21.71 7.56 14.37
N LYS A 121 22.11 7.38 13.10
CA LYS A 121 23.08 6.37 12.67
C LYS A 121 24.38 6.38 13.45
N LYS A 122 25.03 7.56 13.58
CA LYS A 122 26.31 7.68 14.29
C LYS A 122 26.21 7.18 15.72
N ARG A 123 25.12 7.55 16.40
CA ARG A 123 24.85 7.10 17.77
C ARG A 123 24.58 5.60 17.83
N ILE A 124 23.78 5.06 16.92
CA ILE A 124 23.47 3.62 16.85
C ILE A 124 24.75 2.79 16.69
N LEU A 125 25.67 3.23 15.84
CA LEU A 125 26.94 2.54 15.62
C LEU A 125 27.87 2.60 16.84
N SER A 126 27.82 3.68 17.63
CA SER A 126 28.67 3.83 18.82
C SER A 126 28.09 3.19 20.08
N PHE A 127 26.77 3.23 20.27
CA PHE A 127 26.11 2.87 21.53
C PHE A 127 25.07 1.74 21.40
N GLY A 128 24.83 1.25 20.17
CA GLY A 128 23.82 0.24 19.89
C GLY A 128 22.40 0.82 19.69
N LEU A 129 21.46 -0.09 19.44
CA LEU A 129 20.05 0.22 19.19
C LEU A 129 19.27 0.40 20.50
N ARG A 130 18.52 1.51 20.60
CA ARG A 130 17.53 1.74 21.65
C ARG A 130 16.14 1.30 21.20
N ILE A 131 15.19 1.21 22.13
CA ILE A 131 13.81 0.83 21.81
C ILE A 131 13.14 1.75 20.76
N ILE A 132 13.45 3.05 20.79
CA ILE A 132 12.95 4.03 19.81
C ILE A 132 13.51 3.73 18.40
N ASP A 133 14.75 3.25 18.31
CA ASP A 133 15.38 2.92 17.03
C ASP A 133 14.73 1.68 16.42
N TRP A 134 14.33 0.70 17.25
CA TRP A 134 13.50 -0.41 16.79
C TRP A 134 12.16 0.06 16.25
N GLY A 135 11.50 1.01 16.90
CA GLY A 135 10.30 1.66 16.36
C GLY A 135 10.55 2.26 14.98
N MET A 136 11.63 3.01 14.79
CA MET A 136 12.01 3.60 13.50
C MET A 136 12.35 2.54 12.44
N ILE A 137 12.98 1.42 12.83
CA ILE A 137 13.19 0.27 11.95
C ILE A 137 11.84 -0.25 11.45
N PHE A 138 10.89 -0.56 12.32
CA PHE A 138 9.58 -1.07 11.89
C PHE A 138 8.78 -0.05 11.06
N LEU A 139 8.85 1.25 11.38
CA LEU A 139 8.24 2.28 10.54
C LEU A 139 8.88 2.29 9.15
N SER A 140 10.21 2.19 9.04
CA SER A 140 10.88 2.11 7.73
C SER A 140 10.52 0.84 6.94
N MET A 141 10.10 -0.23 7.62
CA MET A 141 9.64 -1.46 6.97
C MET A 141 8.25 -1.32 6.33
N PHE A 142 7.56 -0.18 6.44
CA PHE A 142 6.33 0.08 5.68
C PHE A 142 6.56 -0.01 4.16
N PHE A 143 7.79 0.28 3.70
CA PHE A 143 8.16 0.09 2.31
C PHE A 143 8.09 -1.38 1.83
N LEU A 144 8.09 -2.37 2.74
CA LEU A 144 7.92 -3.77 2.39
C LEU A 144 6.57 -4.04 1.71
N ARG A 145 5.56 -3.18 1.90
CA ARG A 145 4.30 -3.27 1.15
C ARG A 145 4.51 -3.16 -0.35
N TYR A 146 5.38 -2.24 -0.82
CA TYR A 146 5.67 -2.14 -2.25
C TYR A 146 6.47 -3.32 -2.77
N VAL A 147 7.38 -3.86 -1.95
CA VAL A 147 8.09 -5.08 -2.28
C VAL A 147 7.10 -6.24 -2.42
N PHE A 148 6.13 -6.35 -1.50
CA PHE A 148 5.07 -7.33 -1.56
C PHE A 148 4.22 -7.18 -2.83
N ASN A 149 3.74 -5.97 -3.14
CA ASN A 149 2.93 -5.70 -4.33
C ASN A 149 3.71 -5.93 -5.64
N LEU A 150 5.04 -5.78 -5.62
CA LEU A 150 5.90 -6.09 -6.76
C LEU A 150 6.07 -7.60 -6.99
N PHE A 151 6.00 -8.46 -5.98
CA PHE A 151 6.28 -9.90 -6.16
C PHE A 151 5.03 -10.78 -6.05
N VAL A 152 4.15 -10.53 -5.08
CA VAL A 152 3.10 -11.49 -4.73
C VAL A 152 2.07 -11.71 -5.84
N PRO A 153 1.55 -10.67 -6.53
CA PRO A 153 0.64 -10.90 -7.66
C PRO A 153 1.24 -11.77 -8.79
N ARG A 154 2.57 -11.72 -8.97
CA ARG A 154 3.29 -12.51 -9.99
C ARG A 154 3.53 -13.95 -9.55
N LEU A 155 3.63 -14.18 -8.23
CA LEU A 155 3.85 -15.51 -7.66
C LEU A 155 2.54 -16.27 -7.46
N ILE A 156 1.43 -15.55 -7.28
CA ILE A 156 0.13 -16.14 -7.01
C ILE A 156 -0.86 -15.54 -7.98
N SER A 157 -1.25 -16.31 -9.01
CA SER A 157 -2.40 -15.98 -9.85
C SER A 157 -3.68 -16.12 -9.02
N MET A 158 -4.02 -15.08 -8.26
CA MET A 158 -5.22 -15.04 -7.44
C MET A 158 -6.40 -14.56 -8.28
N PRO A 159 -7.54 -15.27 -8.28
CA PRO A 159 -8.78 -14.75 -8.83
C PRO A 159 -9.15 -13.44 -8.14
N GLU A 160 -9.75 -12.50 -8.86
CA GLU A 160 -10.27 -11.24 -8.29
C GLU A 160 -11.30 -11.48 -7.17
N SER A 161 -11.95 -12.64 -7.17
CA SER A 161 -12.87 -13.09 -6.12
C SER A 161 -12.18 -13.61 -4.86
N SER A 162 -10.85 -13.71 -4.84
CA SER A 162 -10.09 -14.14 -3.68
C SER A 162 -10.14 -13.07 -2.58
N PRO A 163 -10.36 -13.42 -1.30
CA PRO A 163 -10.25 -12.48 -0.19
C PRO A 163 -8.83 -11.92 -0.04
N TYR A 164 -7.85 -12.62 -0.61
CA TYR A 164 -6.44 -12.21 -0.67
C TYR A 164 -6.11 -11.32 -1.86
N TYR A 165 -7.06 -11.06 -2.76
CA TYR A 165 -6.90 -10.09 -3.83
C TYR A 165 -6.83 -8.69 -3.22
N LEU A 166 -5.61 -8.19 -3.08
CA LEU A 166 -5.35 -6.79 -2.79
C LEU A 166 -5.45 -6.04 -4.11
N GLU A 167 -6.41 -5.13 -4.22
CA GLU A 167 -6.58 -4.30 -5.42
C GLU A 167 -5.23 -3.69 -5.82
N GLU A 168 -4.82 -3.94 -7.07
CA GLU A 168 -3.54 -3.50 -7.64
C GLU A 168 -3.58 -1.99 -7.94
N ASN A 169 -3.76 -1.22 -6.88
CA ASN A 169 -3.90 0.22 -6.92
C ASN A 169 -2.69 0.89 -7.61
N GLU A 170 -1.48 0.34 -7.50
CA GLU A 170 -0.31 0.84 -8.23
C GLU A 170 -0.35 0.57 -9.75
N VAL A 171 -0.98 -0.53 -10.19
CA VAL A 171 -1.20 -0.82 -11.62
C VAL A 171 -2.29 0.11 -12.16
N LYS A 172 -3.39 0.27 -11.40
CA LYS A 172 -4.44 1.24 -11.68
C LYS A 172 -3.90 2.66 -11.81
N LEU A 173 -3.05 3.09 -10.88
CA LEU A 173 -2.36 4.38 -10.93
C LEU A 173 -1.45 4.51 -12.16
N SER A 174 -0.76 3.43 -12.54
CA SER A 174 0.06 3.45 -13.75
C SER A 174 -0.81 3.71 -14.99
N GLY A 175 -1.99 3.07 -15.08
CA GLY A 175 -2.97 3.33 -16.14
C GLY A 175 -3.48 4.78 -16.14
N LEU A 176 -3.86 5.31 -14.97
CA LEU A 176 -4.35 6.70 -14.83
C LEU A 176 -3.28 7.74 -15.16
N LEU A 177 -1.99 7.43 -14.95
CA LEU A 177 -0.86 8.30 -15.27
C LEU A 177 -0.32 8.11 -16.70
N GLY A 178 -0.91 7.20 -17.49
CA GLY A 178 -0.40 6.86 -18.83
C GLY A 178 0.98 6.19 -18.82
N LEU A 179 1.36 5.59 -17.70
CA LEU A 179 2.60 4.81 -17.54
C LEU A 179 2.39 3.37 -18.02
N PRO A 180 3.47 2.63 -18.34
CA PRO A 180 3.37 1.19 -18.54
C PRO A 180 2.68 0.53 -17.35
N ALA A 181 1.83 -0.48 -17.57
CA ALA A 181 0.92 -1.04 -16.57
C ALA A 181 1.56 -1.32 -15.19
N GLU A 182 2.82 -1.76 -15.16
CA GLU A 182 3.53 -2.08 -13.91
C GLU A 182 4.59 -1.04 -13.51
N GLY A 183 4.70 0.07 -14.25
CA GLY A 183 5.78 1.04 -14.11
C GLY A 183 5.90 1.59 -12.70
N LEU A 184 4.78 1.99 -12.09
CA LEU A 184 4.79 2.53 -10.73
C LEU A 184 5.12 1.45 -9.69
N SER A 185 4.58 0.24 -9.83
CA SER A 185 4.87 -0.89 -8.94
C SER A 185 6.36 -1.25 -8.95
N VAL A 186 7.01 -1.23 -10.12
CA VAL A 186 8.45 -1.49 -10.25
C VAL A 186 9.28 -0.40 -9.58
N VAL A 187 8.94 0.87 -9.80
CA VAL A 187 9.67 2.00 -9.19
C VAL A 187 9.54 1.97 -7.66
N LEU A 188 8.32 1.90 -7.14
CA LEU A 188 8.07 1.90 -5.69
C LEU A 188 8.62 0.65 -5.02
N GLY A 189 8.49 -0.52 -5.64
CA GLY A 189 9.06 -1.77 -5.15
C GLY A 189 10.58 -1.72 -5.11
N THR A 190 11.22 -1.14 -6.13
CA THR A 190 12.68 -0.95 -6.16
C THR A 190 13.14 -0.02 -5.03
N ILE A 191 12.47 1.12 -4.83
CA ILE A 191 12.74 2.02 -3.70
C ILE A 191 12.61 1.26 -2.38
N GLY A 192 11.56 0.44 -2.23
CA GLY A 192 11.35 -0.32 -1.02
C GLY A 192 12.40 -1.39 -0.75
N ILE A 193 12.88 -2.07 -1.79
CA ILE A 193 14.01 -3.02 -1.69
C ILE A 193 15.27 -2.27 -1.22
N LEU A 194 15.62 -1.16 -1.88
CA LEU A 194 16.83 -0.39 -1.55
C LEU A 194 16.79 0.16 -0.13
N ALA A 195 15.65 0.74 0.29
CA ALA A 195 15.46 1.24 1.65
C ALA A 195 15.57 0.12 2.68
N SER A 196 14.92 -1.03 2.43
CA SER A 196 14.94 -2.18 3.35
C SER A 196 16.33 -2.79 3.46
N LEU A 197 17.03 -2.97 2.34
CA LEU A 197 18.42 -3.47 2.33
C LEU A 197 19.35 -2.52 3.09
N TYR A 198 19.22 -1.21 2.91
CA TYR A 198 20.01 -0.24 3.66
C TYR A 198 19.82 -0.42 5.17
N VAL A 199 18.58 -0.52 5.64
CA VAL A 199 18.28 -0.68 7.07
C VAL A 199 18.83 -2.00 7.59
N ILE A 200 18.59 -3.11 6.89
CA ILE A 200 19.06 -4.44 7.32
C ILE A 200 20.59 -4.53 7.35
N LEU A 201 21.27 -4.06 6.31
CA LEU A 201 22.71 -4.22 6.17
C LEU A 201 23.52 -3.17 6.95
N THR A 202 22.96 -1.98 7.18
CA THR A 202 23.69 -0.86 7.80
C THR A 202 23.31 -0.64 9.26
N ILE A 203 22.04 -0.83 9.62
CA ILE A 203 21.51 -0.47 10.94
C ILE A 203 21.37 -1.71 11.84
N ILE A 204 20.89 -2.83 11.30
CA ILE A 204 20.66 -4.04 12.09
C ILE A 204 21.99 -4.79 12.33
N PRO A 205 22.29 -5.18 13.59
CA PRO A 205 23.47 -5.97 13.91
C PRO A 205 23.52 -7.30 13.15
N GLU A 206 24.71 -7.66 12.65
CA GLU A 206 24.90 -8.82 11.76
C GLU A 206 24.32 -10.13 12.30
N TYR A 207 24.48 -10.38 13.60
CA TYR A 207 23.98 -11.59 14.27
C TYR A 207 22.45 -11.67 14.38
N LEU A 208 21.72 -10.57 14.13
CA LEU A 208 20.24 -10.52 14.14
C LEU A 208 19.63 -10.49 12.73
N ARG A 209 20.42 -10.21 11.68
CA ARG A 209 19.89 -9.97 10.33
C ARG A 209 19.07 -11.14 9.80
N LEU A 210 19.59 -12.37 9.94
CA LEU A 210 18.87 -13.56 9.47
C LEU A 210 17.56 -13.78 10.23
N SER A 211 17.56 -13.63 11.55
CA SER A 211 16.34 -13.67 12.36
C SER A 211 15.34 -12.63 11.91
N PHE A 212 15.79 -11.40 11.69
CA PHE A 212 14.93 -10.29 11.26
C PHE A 212 14.30 -10.56 9.90
N ILE A 213 15.09 -11.02 8.92
CA ILE A 213 14.59 -11.38 7.58
C ILE A 213 13.60 -12.55 7.66
N PHE A 214 13.93 -13.63 8.38
CA PHE A 214 13.04 -14.77 8.49
C PHE A 214 11.72 -14.40 9.19
N SER A 215 11.81 -13.61 10.25
CA SER A 215 10.64 -13.06 10.95
C SER A 215 9.85 -12.07 10.10
N SER A 216 10.46 -11.36 9.15
CA SER A 216 9.72 -10.47 8.24
C SER A 216 8.84 -11.26 7.28
N PHE A 217 9.35 -12.37 6.74
CA PHE A 217 8.55 -13.27 5.90
C PHE A 217 7.44 -13.94 6.71
N LEU A 218 7.77 -14.57 7.84
CA LEU A 218 6.78 -15.25 8.67
C LEU A 218 5.75 -14.29 9.26
N GLY A 219 6.21 -13.21 9.90
CA GLY A 219 5.34 -12.25 10.56
C GLY A 219 4.51 -11.45 9.58
N GLY A 220 5.11 -11.05 8.44
CA GLY A 220 4.38 -10.38 7.36
C GLY A 220 3.25 -11.25 6.80
N GLY A 221 3.57 -12.50 6.46
CA GLY A 221 2.59 -13.47 5.97
C GLY A 221 1.49 -13.81 6.99
N LEU A 222 1.87 -14.11 8.24
CA LEU A 222 0.91 -14.39 9.31
C LEU A 222 0.04 -13.17 9.64
N GLY A 223 0.58 -11.96 9.60
CA GLY A 223 -0.19 -10.75 9.83
C GLY A 223 -1.19 -10.47 8.71
N LEU A 224 -0.82 -10.72 7.45
CA LEU A 224 -1.76 -10.65 6.32
C LEU A 224 -2.85 -11.71 6.44
N PHE A 225 -2.50 -12.96 6.77
CA PHE A 225 -3.48 -14.03 7.02
C PHE A 225 -4.44 -13.66 8.16
N LEU A 226 -3.89 -13.18 9.28
CA LEU A 226 -4.67 -12.74 10.44
C LEU A 226 -5.59 -11.56 10.08
N TRP A 227 -5.16 -10.67 9.19
CA TRP A 227 -6.01 -9.62 8.67
C TRP A 227 -7.12 -10.17 7.77
N MET A 228 -6.78 -10.93 6.74
CA MET A 228 -7.73 -11.31 5.69
C MET A 228 -8.77 -12.34 6.14
N GLU A 229 -8.42 -13.25 7.05
CA GLU A 229 -9.30 -14.37 7.44
C GLU A 229 -9.99 -14.17 8.78
N LEU A 230 -9.36 -13.43 9.71
CA LEU A 230 -9.82 -13.37 11.10
C LEU A 230 -10.33 -11.98 11.48
N LEU A 231 -9.46 -10.96 11.43
CA LEU A 231 -9.80 -9.64 11.96
C LEU A 231 -10.57 -8.78 10.96
N GLY A 232 -10.11 -8.74 9.72
CA GLY A 232 -10.66 -7.91 8.66
C GLY A 232 -12.15 -8.14 8.44
N PRO A 233 -12.58 -9.37 8.10
CA PRO A 233 -14.01 -9.67 7.88
C PRO A 233 -14.91 -9.39 9.07
N VAL A 234 -14.39 -9.45 10.30
CA VAL A 234 -15.17 -9.22 11.53
C VAL A 234 -15.25 -7.72 11.86
N LEU A 235 -14.15 -6.99 11.70
CA LEU A 235 -14.08 -5.58 12.06
C LEU A 235 -14.61 -4.66 10.95
N MET A 236 -14.42 -5.04 9.69
CA MET A 236 -14.77 -4.27 8.49
C MET A 236 -15.30 -5.21 7.39
N PRO A 237 -16.51 -5.78 7.61
CA PRO A 237 -17.20 -6.62 6.62
C PRO A 237 -17.53 -5.82 5.35
#